data_AF-A0A1H7S2P5-F1
#
_entry.id   AF-A0A1H7S2P5-F1
#
_cell.length_a   1.000
_cell.length_b   1.000
_cell.length_c   1.000
_cell.angle_alpha   90.00
_cell.angle_beta   90.00
_cell.angle_gamma   90.00
#
_symmetry.space_group_name_H-M   'P 1'
#
loop_
_entity.id
_entity.type
_entity.pdbx_description
1 polymer ?
#
loop_
_entity_poly.entity_id
_entity_poly.type
_entity_poly.pdbx_seq_one_letter_code
_entity_poly.pdbx_strand_id
1 'polypeptide(L)'
;MSKAQAALAGELIPLGSAGTLGPQDLEQLRQAVQRLEHPSFGARVANLVGTPVEKLIGFLPKRANAVIAFAARKAIGAALRVSLTTMDTRSKPEGARKSSDWWHLGATAATGAVGGAFGLGALAVELPLTTTIMLRSIADIARSEGADLSDPAVRLECVRVLAMGGSSPADDAAEVGYYAAREAMSRMVSDAATHVARHGLQKEGAPVLVSLVKAIAQRYSIQVSEKAAAQWMPVLGAVGGATVNSIFMDHFQSMARGHFIVRRLEALHGPETVRTAYQAIAALLAD
;
A
#
# COMPACT_ATOMS: atom_id res chain seq x y z
N MET A 1 12.98 30.29 3.25
CA MET A 1 12.59 30.07 1.84
C MET A 1 13.45 30.96 0.97
N SER A 2 14.20 30.38 0.04
CA SER A 2 15.09 31.15 -0.86
C SER A 2 14.27 31.88 -1.92
N LYS A 3 14.72 33.07 -2.36
CA LYS A 3 14.10 33.83 -3.48
C LYS A 3 13.96 33.01 -4.76
N ALA A 4 14.79 31.98 -4.96
CA ALA A 4 14.67 31.04 -6.08
C ALA A 4 13.43 30.12 -5.97
N GLN A 5 13.06 29.71 -4.75
CA GLN A 5 11.87 28.87 -4.51
C GLN A 5 10.56 29.66 -4.66
N ALA A 6 10.60 30.98 -4.46
CA ALA A 6 9.46 31.86 -4.68
C ALA A 6 9.27 32.22 -6.16
N ALA A 7 10.35 32.28 -6.95
CA ALA A 7 10.30 32.54 -8.39
C ALA A 7 9.82 31.31 -9.20
N LEU A 8 10.21 30.10 -8.80
CA LEU A 8 9.76 28.85 -9.43
C LEU A 8 8.30 28.47 -9.14
N ALA A 9 7.66 29.13 -8.17
CA ALA A 9 6.21 28.99 -7.93
C ALA A 9 5.36 29.83 -8.89
N GLY A 10 5.96 30.74 -9.67
CA GLY A 10 5.26 31.76 -10.47
C GLY A 10 5.32 31.59 -11.98
N GLU A 11 6.23 30.79 -12.54
CA GLU A 11 6.38 30.63 -13.99
C GLU A 11 6.49 29.16 -14.37
N LEU A 12 5.35 28.55 -14.78
CA LEU A 12 5.19 27.50 -15.82
C LEU A 12 3.88 26.70 -15.77
N ILE A 13 2.82 27.20 -15.12
CA ILE A 13 1.48 26.63 -15.33
C ILE A 13 0.53 27.79 -15.68
N PRO A 14 0.02 27.89 -16.93
CA PRO A 14 -0.89 28.95 -17.34
C PRO A 14 -2.15 28.93 -16.48
N LEU A 15 -2.33 29.95 -15.66
CA LEU A 15 -3.57 30.20 -14.95
C LEU A 15 -4.66 30.56 -15.98
N GLY A 16 -5.48 29.58 -16.37
CA GLY A 16 -6.71 29.83 -17.12
C GLY A 16 -6.90 29.00 -18.38
N SER A 17 -7.17 27.72 -18.21
CA SER A 17 -8.09 26.91 -19.04
C SER A 17 -8.32 25.59 -18.29
N ALA A 18 -9.48 24.95 -18.47
CA ALA A 18 -9.77 23.63 -17.91
C ALA A 18 -8.56 22.68 -18.09
N GLY A 19 -7.90 22.31 -17.00
CA GLY A 19 -6.68 21.48 -17.05
C GLY A 19 -5.51 21.92 -16.16
N THR A 20 -5.66 22.90 -15.26
CA THR A 20 -4.60 23.27 -14.31
C THR A 20 -5.06 23.07 -12.87
N LEU A 21 -4.29 22.26 -12.12
CA LEU A 21 -4.55 22.00 -10.69
C LEU A 21 -4.36 23.29 -9.90
N GLY A 22 -5.29 23.57 -8.98
CA GLY A 22 -5.13 24.68 -8.05
C GLY A 22 -3.92 24.48 -7.13
N PRO A 23 -3.37 25.55 -6.51
CA PRO A 23 -2.17 25.45 -5.67
C PRO A 23 -2.28 24.44 -4.52
N GLN A 24 -3.47 24.33 -3.91
CA GLN A 24 -3.72 23.36 -2.83
C GLN A 24 -3.73 21.92 -3.34
N ASP A 25 -4.36 21.67 -4.49
CA ASP A 25 -4.43 20.34 -5.11
C ASP A 25 -3.06 19.91 -5.64
N LEU A 26 -2.27 20.86 -6.16
CA LEU A 26 -0.90 20.61 -6.58
C LEU A 26 -0.01 20.23 -5.39
N GLU A 27 -0.15 20.91 -4.25
CA GLU A 27 0.59 20.56 -3.04
C GLU A 27 0.16 19.20 -2.47
N GLN A 28 -1.14 18.87 -2.50
CA GLN A 28 -1.62 17.54 -2.13
C GLN A 28 -1.09 16.46 -3.07
N LEU A 29 -1.07 16.73 -4.39
CA LEU A 29 -0.49 15.84 -5.38
C LEU A 29 1.01 15.65 -5.13
N ARG A 30 1.74 16.72 -4.80
CA ARG A 30 3.17 16.64 -4.44
C ARG A 30 3.39 15.73 -3.23
N GLN A 31 2.58 15.87 -2.19
CA GLN A 31 2.63 14.98 -1.02
C GLN A 31 2.28 13.53 -1.39
N ALA A 32 1.34 13.32 -2.31
CA ALA A 32 1.00 11.98 -2.80
C ALA A 32 2.17 11.36 -3.58
N VAL A 33 2.78 12.09 -4.51
CA VAL A 33 3.97 11.64 -5.25
C VAL A 33 5.09 11.26 -4.29
N GLN A 34 5.37 12.12 -3.31
CA GLN A 34 6.36 11.80 -2.28
C GLN A 34 6.02 10.48 -1.58
N ARG A 35 4.78 10.25 -1.15
CA ARG A 35 4.42 8.98 -0.49
C ARG A 35 4.53 7.74 -1.39
N LEU A 36 4.27 7.91 -2.68
CA LEU A 36 4.13 6.83 -3.66
C LEU A 36 5.45 6.47 -4.36
N GLU A 37 6.37 7.41 -4.51
CA GLU A 37 7.67 7.23 -5.18
C GLU A 37 8.86 7.18 -4.19
N HIS A 38 8.66 7.51 -2.91
CA HIS A 38 9.71 7.45 -1.87
C HIS A 38 10.11 6.01 -1.49
N PRO A 39 11.27 5.83 -0.81
CA PRO A 39 11.92 4.53 -0.64
C PRO A 39 10.98 3.38 -0.28
N SER A 40 11.20 2.27 -0.98
CA SER A 40 10.58 0.98 -0.73
C SER A 40 10.68 0.60 0.75
N PHE A 41 9.81 -0.32 1.18
CA PHE A 41 9.86 -0.84 2.53
C PHE A 41 11.26 -1.41 2.85
N GLY A 42 11.82 -2.22 1.95
CA GLY A 42 13.18 -2.74 2.05
C GLY A 42 14.23 -1.64 2.23
N ALA A 43 14.19 -0.59 1.42
CA ALA A 43 15.13 0.53 1.54
C ALA A 43 15.04 1.25 2.90
N ARG A 44 13.83 1.43 3.44
CA ARG A 44 13.63 2.02 4.78
C ARG A 44 14.22 1.15 5.89
N VAL A 45 14.02 -0.17 5.81
CA VAL A 45 14.62 -1.11 6.76
C VAL A 45 16.14 -1.14 6.61
N ALA A 46 16.65 -1.20 5.39
CA ALA A 46 18.08 -1.19 5.09
C ALA A 46 18.77 0.05 5.67
N ASN A 47 18.17 1.23 5.50
CA ASN A 47 18.67 2.48 6.06
C ASN A 47 18.66 2.47 7.59
N LEU A 48 17.63 1.89 8.21
CA LEU A 48 17.55 1.80 9.67
C LEU A 48 18.64 0.89 10.25
N VAL A 49 18.93 -0.22 9.58
CA VAL A 49 19.87 -1.24 10.09
C VAL A 49 21.29 -1.07 9.52
N GLY A 50 21.49 -0.13 8.58
CA GLY A 50 22.78 0.11 7.93
C GLY A 50 23.24 -1.04 7.03
N THR A 51 22.32 -1.86 6.53
CA THR A 51 22.64 -3.06 5.72
C THR A 51 21.89 -3.00 4.39
N PRO A 52 22.57 -3.16 3.24
CA PRO A 52 21.92 -3.19 1.92
C PRO A 52 20.81 -4.24 1.81
N VAL A 53 19.75 -3.92 1.05
CA VAL A 53 18.55 -4.78 0.89
C VAL A 53 18.92 -6.16 0.35
N GLU A 54 19.88 -6.23 -0.57
CA GLU A 54 20.34 -7.48 -1.19
C GLU A 54 20.97 -8.40 -0.15
N LYS A 55 21.72 -7.82 0.80
CA LYS A 55 22.30 -8.56 1.93
C LYS A 55 21.23 -9.00 2.91
N LEU A 56 20.17 -8.19 3.11
CA LEU A 56 19.03 -8.57 3.95
C LEU A 56 18.37 -9.84 3.42
N ILE A 57 18.01 -9.86 2.13
CA ILE A 57 17.36 -11.01 1.49
C ILE A 57 18.25 -12.26 1.55
N GLY A 58 19.57 -12.09 1.50
CA GLY A 58 20.55 -13.17 1.66
C GLY A 58 20.49 -13.92 3.00
N PHE A 59 19.91 -13.34 4.06
CA PHE A 59 19.71 -14.02 5.34
C PHE A 59 18.53 -15.00 5.36
N LEU A 60 17.64 -14.94 4.36
CA LEU A 60 16.51 -15.87 4.29
C LEU A 60 16.97 -17.29 3.95
N PRO A 61 16.47 -18.33 4.62
CA PRO A 61 16.80 -19.71 4.29
C PRO A 61 16.18 -20.10 2.94
N LYS A 62 16.78 -21.07 2.24
CA LYS A 62 16.37 -21.50 0.88
C LYS A 62 14.89 -21.85 0.70
N ARG A 63 14.20 -22.28 1.77
CA ARG A 63 12.77 -22.63 1.74
C ARG A 63 11.83 -21.45 2.05
N ALA A 64 12.35 -20.27 2.38
CA ALA A 64 11.58 -19.09 2.76
C ALA A 64 10.62 -18.65 1.66
N ASN A 65 11.08 -18.62 0.41
CA ASN A 65 10.29 -18.11 -0.72
C ASN A 65 8.95 -18.82 -0.88
N ALA A 66 8.91 -20.15 -0.72
CA ALA A 66 7.67 -20.92 -0.82
C ALA A 66 6.70 -20.60 0.33
N VAL A 67 7.22 -20.48 1.56
CA VAL A 67 6.42 -20.15 2.74
C VAL A 67 5.88 -18.72 2.66
N ILE A 68 6.72 -17.78 2.23
CA ILE A 68 6.36 -16.37 2.03
C ILE A 68 5.30 -16.25 0.95
N ALA A 69 5.47 -16.90 -0.21
CA ALA A 69 4.48 -16.87 -1.28
C ALA A 69 3.13 -17.46 -0.84
N PHE A 70 3.15 -18.56 -0.07
CA PHE A 70 1.94 -19.16 0.50
C PHE A 70 1.27 -18.21 1.49
N ALA A 71 2.03 -17.64 2.43
CA ALA A 71 1.53 -16.74 3.45
C ALA A 71 0.98 -15.44 2.85
N ALA A 72 1.65 -14.87 1.84
CA ALA A 72 1.19 -13.72 1.09
C ALA A 72 -0.16 -13.99 0.41
N ARG A 73 -0.31 -15.12 -0.29
CA ARG A 73 -1.60 -15.50 -0.90
C ARG A 73 -2.71 -15.65 0.14
N LYS A 74 -2.42 -16.30 1.26
CA LYS A 74 -3.39 -16.46 2.37
C LYS A 74 -3.78 -15.10 2.96
N ALA A 75 -2.81 -14.20 3.12
CA ALA A 75 -3.03 -12.88 3.67
C ALA A 75 -3.87 -11.99 2.74
N ILE A 76 -3.57 -11.97 1.44
CA ILE A 76 -4.37 -11.24 0.45
C ILE A 76 -5.77 -11.84 0.32
N GLY A 77 -5.91 -13.17 0.37
CA GLY A 77 -7.23 -13.81 0.38
C GLY A 77 -8.06 -13.43 1.63
N ALA A 78 -7.43 -13.38 2.80
CA ALA A 78 -8.07 -12.91 4.04
C ALA A 78 -8.47 -11.43 3.94
N ALA A 79 -7.57 -10.58 3.43
CA ALA A 79 -7.84 -9.17 3.19
C ALA A 79 -9.02 -8.98 2.24
N LEU A 80 -9.04 -9.69 1.10
CA LEU A 80 -10.14 -9.63 0.16
C LEU A 80 -11.48 -10.02 0.82
N ARG A 81 -11.54 -11.14 1.53
CA ARG A 81 -12.74 -11.55 2.27
C ARG A 81 -13.21 -10.47 3.24
N VAL A 82 -12.29 -9.92 4.04
CA VAL A 82 -12.58 -8.84 5.00
C VAL A 82 -13.12 -7.61 4.27
N SER A 83 -12.49 -7.23 3.15
CA SER A 83 -12.90 -6.07 2.34
C SER A 83 -14.33 -6.22 1.85
N LEU A 84 -14.68 -7.42 1.40
CA LEU A 84 -15.97 -7.71 0.82
C LEU A 84 -17.07 -7.82 1.88
N THR A 85 -16.78 -8.41 3.03
CA THR A 85 -17.79 -8.80 4.02
C THR A 85 -17.96 -7.83 5.20
N THR A 86 -16.91 -7.12 5.61
CA THR A 86 -16.88 -6.41 6.91
C THR A 86 -16.51 -4.93 6.84
N MET A 87 -16.13 -4.41 5.67
CA MET A 87 -15.95 -2.97 5.50
C MET A 87 -17.32 -2.29 5.59
N ASP A 88 -17.59 -1.72 6.76
CA ASP A 88 -18.87 -1.14 7.13
C ASP A 88 -19.30 -0.03 6.15
N THR A 89 -20.54 -0.12 5.69
CA THR A 89 -21.21 0.89 4.85
C THR A 89 -21.97 1.92 5.68
N ARG A 90 -22.06 1.74 7.00
CA ARG A 90 -22.85 2.58 7.90
C ARG A 90 -21.98 3.48 8.75
N SER A 91 -21.40 4.50 8.15
CA SER A 91 -21.03 5.72 8.88
C SER A 91 -21.03 6.91 7.92
N LYS A 92 -22.14 7.65 7.91
CA LYS A 92 -22.16 9.03 7.39
C LYS A 92 -21.15 9.89 8.17
N PRO A 93 -20.60 10.95 7.57
CA PRO A 93 -19.63 11.82 8.21
C PRO A 93 -20.33 12.79 9.16
N GLU A 94 -20.72 12.31 10.34
CA GLU A 94 -21.05 13.20 11.46
C GLU A 94 -19.94 13.08 12.50
N GLY A 95 -19.15 14.16 12.58
CA GLY A 95 -18.30 14.49 13.71
C GLY A 95 -17.25 13.44 14.04
N ALA A 96 -16.04 13.61 13.48
CA ALA A 96 -14.76 13.17 14.04
C ALA A 96 -14.87 12.13 15.17
N ARG A 97 -15.33 10.92 14.86
CA ARG A 97 -15.12 9.78 15.75
C ARG A 97 -13.65 9.49 15.65
N LYS A 98 -12.87 10.12 16.54
CA LYS A 98 -11.53 9.67 16.89
C LYS A 98 -11.61 8.16 16.99
N SER A 99 -10.85 7.47 16.13
CA SER A 99 -10.62 6.03 16.10
C SER A 99 -10.72 5.41 17.50
N SER A 100 -11.94 5.06 17.89
CA SER A 100 -12.27 4.50 19.19
C SER A 100 -12.55 3.04 18.91
N ASP A 101 -11.49 2.30 18.55
CA ASP A 101 -11.40 0.82 18.58
C ASP A 101 -10.00 0.31 18.14
N TRP A 102 -8.96 1.14 18.26
CA TRP A 102 -7.57 0.67 18.25
C TRP A 102 -7.15 0.05 19.60
N TRP A 103 -8.06 0.00 20.57
CA TRP A 103 -7.86 -0.29 22.00
C TRP A 103 -7.49 -1.74 22.34
N HIS A 104 -6.86 -2.44 21.41
CA HIS A 104 -5.96 -3.54 21.72
C HIS A 104 -4.64 -3.42 20.96
N LEU A 105 -4.07 -2.22 20.80
CA LEU A 105 -2.67 -2.03 20.36
C LEU A 105 -1.64 -2.56 21.39
N GLY A 106 -2.10 -3.10 22.53
CA GLY A 106 -1.31 -4.03 23.36
C GLY A 106 -1.17 -5.45 22.76
N ALA A 107 -2.01 -5.83 21.81
CA ALA A 107 -1.96 -7.14 21.15
C ALA A 107 -0.96 -7.21 19.99
N THR A 108 -0.60 -6.09 19.35
CA THR A 108 0.49 -6.03 18.35
C THR A 108 1.87 -6.10 19.00
N ALA A 109 2.01 -5.68 20.26
CA ALA A 109 3.20 -5.91 21.07
C ALA A 109 3.31 -7.39 21.51
N ALA A 110 2.18 -8.06 21.78
CA ALA A 110 2.16 -9.47 22.16
C ALA A 110 2.34 -10.46 20.99
N THR A 111 1.91 -10.13 19.76
CA THR A 111 2.14 -11.00 18.59
C THR A 111 3.60 -10.99 18.11
N GLY A 112 4.39 -9.97 18.47
CA GLY A 112 5.83 -9.94 18.21
C GLY A 112 6.63 -11.03 18.94
N ALA A 113 6.14 -11.49 20.10
CA ALA A 113 6.84 -12.48 20.93
C ALA A 113 6.70 -13.93 20.41
N VAL A 114 5.65 -14.25 19.65
CA VAL A 114 5.50 -15.59 19.05
C VAL A 114 6.23 -15.70 17.72
N GLY A 115 6.41 -14.60 16.97
CA GLY A 115 7.11 -14.58 15.68
C GLY A 115 8.63 -14.78 15.79
N GLY A 116 9.26 -14.25 16.84
CA GLY A 116 10.72 -14.30 17.01
C GLY A 116 11.29 -15.70 17.35
N ALA A 117 10.49 -16.61 17.90
CA ALA A 117 10.94 -17.95 18.31
C ALA A 117 10.50 -19.09 17.37
N PHE A 118 9.43 -18.92 16.58
CA PHE A 118 8.87 -19.96 15.69
C PHE A 118 9.25 -19.79 14.21
N GLY A 119 10.03 -18.77 13.85
CA GLY A 119 10.59 -18.58 12.51
C GLY A 119 9.53 -18.41 11.41
N LEU A 120 9.87 -18.80 10.17
CA LEU A 120 9.03 -18.63 8.97
C LEU A 120 7.64 -19.27 9.07
N GLY A 121 7.46 -20.28 9.93
CA GLY A 121 6.16 -20.92 10.16
C GLY A 121 5.13 -19.96 10.76
N ALA A 122 5.57 -19.01 11.59
CA ALA A 122 4.70 -18.01 12.20
C ALA A 122 4.13 -17.02 11.16
N LEU A 123 4.85 -16.75 10.06
CA LEU A 123 4.40 -15.83 9.00
C LEU A 123 3.05 -16.25 8.39
N ALA A 124 2.77 -17.55 8.29
CA ALA A 124 1.52 -18.07 7.73
C ALA A 124 0.27 -17.78 8.59
N VAL A 125 0.46 -17.31 9.83
CA VAL A 125 -0.60 -16.90 10.76
C VAL A 125 -0.51 -15.41 11.03
N GLU A 126 0.70 -14.88 11.27
CA GLU A 126 0.94 -13.46 11.54
C GLU A 126 0.53 -12.57 10.36
N LEU A 127 0.87 -12.97 9.12
CA LEU A 127 0.61 -12.13 7.95
C LEU A 127 -0.88 -11.95 7.69
N PRO A 128 -1.73 -12.99 7.61
CA PRO A 128 -3.17 -12.77 7.42
C PRO A 128 -3.81 -11.85 8.46
N LEU A 129 -3.39 -11.96 9.73
CA LEU A 129 -3.88 -11.08 10.79
C LEU A 129 -3.40 -9.64 10.59
N THR A 130 -2.10 -9.45 10.39
CA THR A 130 -1.50 -8.12 10.20
C THR A 130 -2.06 -7.44 8.95
N THR A 131 -2.19 -8.17 7.83
CA THR A 131 -2.76 -7.65 6.59
C THR A 131 -4.22 -7.28 6.74
N THR A 132 -5.00 -8.02 7.53
CA THR A 132 -6.39 -7.65 7.85
C THR A 132 -6.46 -6.34 8.63
N ILE A 133 -5.58 -6.15 9.62
CA ILE A 133 -5.49 -4.90 10.40
C ILE A 133 -5.06 -3.74 9.49
N MET A 134 -4.02 -3.94 8.67
CA MET A 134 -3.57 -2.95 7.69
C MET A 134 -4.70 -2.56 6.75
N LEU A 135 -5.44 -3.54 6.21
CA LEU A 135 -6.53 -3.28 5.29
C LEU A 135 -7.62 -2.41 5.92
N ARG A 136 -7.97 -2.62 7.20
CA ARG A 136 -8.91 -1.73 7.89
C ARG A 136 -8.38 -0.31 7.98
N SER A 137 -7.10 -0.14 8.30
CA SER A 137 -6.46 1.17 8.29
C SER A 137 -6.45 1.82 6.90
N ILE A 138 -6.23 1.04 5.84
CA ILE A 138 -6.35 1.52 4.44
C ILE A 138 -7.79 1.96 4.15
N ALA A 139 -8.79 1.22 4.62
CA ALA A 139 -10.21 1.58 4.51
C ALA A 139 -10.54 2.92 5.19
N ASP A 140 -9.97 3.16 6.38
CA ASP A 140 -10.15 4.40 7.12
C ASP A 140 -9.53 5.58 6.37
N ILE A 141 -8.35 5.39 5.79
CA ILE A 141 -7.68 6.38 4.94
C ILE A 141 -8.52 6.68 3.69
N ALA A 142 -9.03 5.65 3.01
CA ALA A 142 -9.90 5.79 1.86
C ALA A 142 -11.12 6.68 2.20
N ARG A 143 -11.78 6.41 3.33
CA ARG A 143 -12.90 7.20 3.83
C ARG A 143 -12.51 8.64 4.17
N SER A 144 -11.33 8.85 4.78
CA SER A 144 -10.86 10.21 5.09
C SER A 144 -10.60 11.06 3.84
N GLU A 145 -10.26 10.41 2.72
CA GLU A 145 -10.14 11.04 1.40
C GLU A 145 -11.48 11.07 0.64
N GLY A 146 -12.60 10.75 1.28
CA GLY A 146 -13.94 10.84 0.70
C GLY A 146 -14.36 9.65 -0.17
N ALA A 147 -13.62 8.54 -0.16
CA ALA A 147 -13.99 7.35 -0.93
C ALA A 147 -15.20 6.62 -0.31
N ASP A 148 -16.13 6.20 -1.16
CA ASP A 148 -17.32 5.46 -0.72
C ASP A 148 -17.03 3.95 -0.62
N LEU A 149 -16.93 3.43 0.61
CA LEU A 149 -16.76 1.99 0.85
C LEU A 149 -18.03 1.17 0.60
N SER A 150 -19.15 1.77 0.19
CA SER A 150 -20.30 1.01 -0.33
C SER A 150 -20.02 0.44 -1.73
N ASP A 151 -19.13 1.08 -2.50
CA ASP A 151 -18.72 0.65 -3.83
C ASP A 151 -17.71 -0.51 -3.77
N PRO A 152 -18.03 -1.69 -4.34
CA PRO A 152 -17.09 -2.81 -4.46
C PRO A 152 -15.77 -2.44 -5.14
N ALA A 153 -15.78 -1.52 -6.11
CA ALA A 153 -14.56 -1.08 -6.78
C ALA A 153 -13.62 -0.38 -5.78
N VAL A 154 -14.14 0.49 -4.91
CA VAL A 154 -13.32 1.17 -3.87
C VAL A 154 -12.74 0.16 -2.87
N ARG A 155 -13.51 -0.85 -2.46
CA ARG A 155 -13.03 -1.93 -1.57
C ARG A 155 -11.87 -2.70 -2.20
N LEU A 156 -11.97 -3.02 -3.50
CA LEU A 156 -10.91 -3.71 -4.22
C LEU A 156 -9.66 -2.83 -4.40
N GLU A 157 -9.82 -1.52 -4.55
CA GLU A 157 -8.70 -0.58 -4.54
C GLU A 157 -7.98 -0.55 -3.19
N CYS A 158 -8.70 -0.69 -2.06
CA CYS A 158 -8.06 -0.86 -0.74
C CYS A 158 -7.17 -2.11 -0.70
N VAL A 159 -7.59 -3.21 -1.32
CA VAL A 159 -6.77 -4.44 -1.40
C VAL A 159 -5.59 -4.24 -2.37
N ARG A 160 -5.81 -3.55 -3.49
CA ARG A 160 -4.78 -3.27 -4.51
C ARG A 160 -3.62 -2.45 -3.96
N VAL A 161 -3.84 -1.58 -2.97
CA VAL A 161 -2.75 -0.85 -2.27
C VAL A 161 -1.67 -1.80 -1.75
N LEU A 162 -2.03 -3.03 -1.36
CA LEU A 162 -1.06 -4.05 -0.90
C LEU A 162 -0.11 -4.55 -2.01
N ALA A 163 -0.36 -4.19 -3.26
CA ALA A 163 0.51 -4.47 -4.40
C ALA A 163 1.15 -3.20 -4.97
N MET A 164 0.95 -2.05 -4.33
CA MET A 164 1.62 -0.80 -4.68
C MET A 164 2.88 -0.68 -3.83
N GLY A 165 4.04 -0.57 -4.48
CA GLY A 165 5.34 -0.62 -3.82
C GLY A 165 5.88 -2.04 -3.84
N GLY A 166 6.93 -2.26 -4.62
CA GLY A 166 7.58 -3.55 -4.79
C GLY A 166 8.50 -3.56 -6.00
N SER A 167 9.79 -3.64 -5.75
CA SER A 167 10.84 -3.78 -6.74
C SER A 167 10.77 -5.19 -7.35
N SER A 168 10.60 -5.30 -8.66
CA SER A 168 10.72 -6.61 -9.32
C SER A 168 12.21 -6.92 -9.51
N PRO A 169 12.74 -8.06 -9.03
CA PRO A 169 14.13 -8.44 -9.26
C PRO A 169 14.43 -8.85 -10.71
N ALA A 170 13.47 -8.71 -11.62
CA ALA A 170 13.61 -9.05 -13.03
C ALA A 170 13.93 -7.85 -13.95
N ASP A 171 14.18 -6.66 -13.40
CA ASP A 171 14.72 -5.52 -14.15
C ASP A 171 15.85 -4.88 -13.34
N ASP A 172 17.06 -4.91 -13.88
CA ASP A 172 18.22 -4.11 -13.43
C ASP A 172 18.04 -2.60 -13.74
N ALA A 173 16.79 -2.14 -13.92
CA ALA A 173 16.47 -0.73 -14.15
C ALA A 173 15.03 -0.42 -13.73
N ALA A 174 14.91 0.45 -12.71
CA ALA A 174 13.70 1.11 -12.23
C ALA A 174 12.75 0.31 -11.30
N GLU A 175 12.50 0.91 -10.13
CA GLU A 175 11.27 0.69 -9.37
C GLU A 175 10.07 0.76 -10.32
N VAL A 176 9.14 -0.20 -10.22
CA VAL A 176 7.86 -0.08 -10.94
C VAL A 176 7.09 1.05 -10.29
N GLY A 177 7.17 2.24 -10.89
CA GLY A 177 6.51 3.44 -10.40
C GLY A 177 5.00 3.24 -10.20
N TYR A 178 4.41 4.08 -9.35
CA TYR A 178 3.03 3.93 -8.90
C TYR A 178 2.03 3.74 -10.04
N TYR A 179 2.10 4.56 -11.08
CA TYR A 179 1.16 4.47 -12.22
C TYR A 179 1.33 3.17 -13.00
N ALA A 180 2.54 2.66 -13.17
CA ALA A 180 2.78 1.38 -13.85
C ALA A 180 2.24 0.20 -13.03
N ALA A 181 2.50 0.19 -11.72
CA ALA A 181 1.97 -0.84 -10.82
C ALA A 181 0.44 -0.80 -10.78
N ARG A 182 -0.13 0.41 -10.74
CA ARG A 182 -1.57 0.63 -10.84
C ARG A 182 -2.05 0.03 -12.17
N GLU A 183 -1.69 0.57 -13.32
CA GLU A 183 -2.22 0.15 -14.63
C GLU A 183 -2.16 -1.36 -14.89
N ALA A 184 -1.07 -2.03 -14.50
CA ALA A 184 -0.92 -3.48 -14.62
C ALA A 184 -2.07 -4.28 -13.99
N MET A 185 -2.74 -3.74 -12.98
CA MET A 185 -3.84 -4.38 -12.25
C MET A 185 -5.22 -3.78 -12.54
N SER A 186 -5.33 -2.67 -13.28
CA SER A 186 -6.60 -1.93 -13.45
C SER A 186 -7.72 -2.80 -14.04
N ARG A 187 -7.40 -3.60 -15.07
CA ARG A 187 -8.39 -4.49 -15.70
C ARG A 187 -8.88 -5.57 -14.74
N MET A 188 -7.96 -6.23 -14.03
CA MET A 188 -8.31 -7.29 -13.07
C MET A 188 -9.17 -6.77 -11.91
N VAL A 189 -8.89 -5.55 -11.43
CA VAL A 189 -9.71 -4.88 -10.41
C VAL A 189 -11.10 -4.55 -10.96
N SER A 190 -11.20 -3.99 -12.17
CA SER A 190 -12.48 -3.66 -12.82
C SER A 190 -13.35 -4.91 -13.06
N ASP A 191 -12.74 -6.00 -13.55
CA ASP A 191 -13.44 -7.26 -13.79
C ASP A 191 -13.94 -7.89 -12.48
N ALA A 192 -13.11 -7.85 -11.44
CA ALA A 192 -13.50 -8.28 -10.10
C ALA A 192 -14.64 -7.42 -9.53
N ALA A 193 -14.59 -6.10 -9.67
CA ALA A 193 -15.65 -5.20 -9.21
C ALA A 193 -16.97 -5.49 -9.93
N THR A 194 -16.93 -5.66 -11.24
CA THR A 194 -18.09 -6.03 -12.06
C THR A 194 -18.66 -7.39 -11.64
N HIS A 195 -17.79 -8.36 -11.38
CA HIS A 195 -18.21 -9.68 -10.91
C HIS A 195 -18.94 -9.59 -9.57
N VAL A 196 -18.38 -8.86 -8.60
CA VAL A 196 -18.95 -8.67 -7.27
C VAL A 196 -20.29 -7.92 -7.35
N ALA A 197 -20.37 -6.86 -8.15
CA ALA A 197 -21.61 -6.11 -8.35
C ALA A 197 -22.74 -6.98 -8.93
N ARG A 198 -22.43 -7.91 -9.84
CA ARG A 198 -23.42 -8.78 -10.49
C ARG A 198 -23.83 -10.01 -9.67
N HIS A 199 -22.88 -10.63 -8.98
CA HIS A 199 -23.09 -11.94 -8.35
C HIS A 199 -23.06 -11.89 -6.81
N GLY A 200 -22.80 -10.71 -6.24
CA GLY A 200 -22.61 -10.54 -4.81
C GLY A 200 -21.34 -11.24 -4.30
N LEU A 201 -21.26 -11.35 -2.98
CA LEU A 201 -20.08 -11.88 -2.27
C LEU A 201 -20.04 -13.42 -2.20
N GLN A 202 -21.07 -14.11 -2.69
CA GLN A 202 -21.23 -15.56 -2.47
C GLN A 202 -20.25 -16.42 -3.27
N LYS A 203 -19.53 -15.84 -4.24
CA LYS A 203 -18.56 -16.55 -5.09
C LYS A 203 -17.13 -16.05 -4.89
N GLU A 204 -16.64 -15.99 -3.64
CA GLU A 204 -15.24 -15.64 -3.34
C GLU A 204 -14.21 -16.52 -4.07
N GLY A 205 -14.59 -17.74 -4.49
CA GLY A 205 -13.77 -18.65 -5.29
C GLY A 205 -13.82 -18.40 -6.80
N ALA A 206 -14.43 -17.32 -7.28
CA ALA A 206 -14.52 -17.03 -8.71
C ALA A 206 -13.13 -16.88 -9.35
N PRO A 207 -12.91 -17.41 -10.57
CA PRO A 207 -11.59 -17.35 -11.22
C PRO A 207 -11.01 -15.94 -11.33
N VAL A 208 -11.86 -14.91 -11.50
CA VAL A 208 -11.44 -13.50 -11.56
C VAL A 208 -10.88 -13.01 -10.22
N LEU A 209 -11.50 -13.36 -9.09
CA LEU A 209 -11.04 -13.00 -7.76
C LEU A 209 -9.77 -13.78 -7.39
N VAL A 210 -9.71 -15.06 -7.74
CA VAL A 210 -8.51 -15.90 -7.53
C VAL A 210 -7.32 -15.34 -8.31
N SER A 211 -7.54 -14.90 -9.55
CA SER A 211 -6.52 -14.28 -10.38
C SER A 211 -6.05 -12.95 -9.80
N LEU A 212 -6.98 -12.11 -9.32
CA LEU A 212 -6.66 -10.87 -8.62
C LEU A 212 -5.81 -11.11 -7.36
N VAL A 213 -6.22 -12.05 -6.51
CA VAL A 213 -5.46 -12.44 -5.31
C VAL A 213 -4.05 -12.89 -5.70
N LYS A 214 -3.91 -13.70 -6.75
CA LYS A 214 -2.59 -14.18 -7.21
C LYS A 214 -1.69 -13.02 -7.65
N ALA A 215 -2.21 -12.09 -8.46
CA ALA A 215 -1.44 -10.95 -8.95
C ALA A 215 -1.00 -10.01 -7.81
N ILE A 216 -1.91 -9.70 -6.88
CA ILE A 216 -1.58 -8.87 -5.72
C ILE A 216 -0.58 -9.59 -4.82
N ALA A 217 -0.79 -10.89 -4.55
CA ALA A 217 0.10 -11.67 -3.68
C ALA A 217 1.52 -11.80 -4.25
N GLN A 218 1.70 -11.82 -5.58
CA GLN A 218 3.03 -11.82 -6.19
C GLN A 218 3.81 -10.56 -5.82
N ARG A 219 3.20 -9.37 -5.95
CA ARG A 219 3.86 -8.11 -5.57
C ARG A 219 4.02 -8.00 -4.06
N TYR A 220 2.96 -8.32 -3.30
CA TYR A 220 2.98 -8.31 -1.83
C TYR A 220 4.09 -9.20 -1.25
N SER A 221 4.38 -10.34 -1.90
CA SER A 221 5.40 -11.28 -1.43
C SER A 221 6.83 -10.70 -1.42
N ILE A 222 7.09 -9.64 -2.20
CA ILE A 222 8.39 -8.96 -2.23
C ILE A 222 8.58 -8.20 -0.91
N GLN A 223 7.63 -7.34 -0.52
CA GLN A 223 7.72 -6.59 0.76
C GLN A 223 7.63 -7.53 1.96
N VAL A 224 6.88 -8.63 1.85
CA VAL A 224 6.87 -9.67 2.88
C VAL A 224 8.24 -10.35 3.00
N SER A 225 8.95 -10.56 1.89
CA SER A 225 10.30 -11.14 1.92
C SER A 225 11.27 -10.19 2.61
N GLU A 226 11.21 -8.90 2.29
CA GLU A 226 11.99 -7.85 2.97
C GLU A 226 11.67 -7.82 4.47
N LYS A 227 10.38 -7.93 4.84
CA LYS A 227 9.94 -7.94 6.25
C LYS A 227 10.49 -9.17 6.96
N ALA A 228 10.35 -10.34 6.35
CA ALA A 228 10.87 -11.58 6.90
C ALA A 228 12.39 -11.50 7.06
N ALA A 229 13.11 -11.04 6.04
CA ALA A 229 14.56 -10.87 6.07
C ALA A 229 15.01 -9.99 7.24
N ALA A 230 14.33 -8.85 7.44
CA ALA A 230 14.57 -7.95 8.56
C ALA A 230 14.37 -8.66 9.92
N GLN A 231 13.25 -9.37 10.08
CA GLN A 231 12.95 -10.09 11.32
C GLN A 231 13.93 -11.25 11.60
N TRP A 232 14.53 -11.82 10.56
CA TRP A 232 15.55 -12.87 10.67
C TRP A 232 16.95 -12.34 11.00
N MET A 233 17.19 -11.03 10.95
CA MET A 233 18.49 -10.47 11.29
C MET A 233 18.83 -10.70 12.77
N PRO A 234 20.01 -11.25 13.09
CA PRO A 234 20.46 -11.44 14.48
C PRO A 234 20.50 -10.14 15.29
N VAL A 235 20.71 -9.01 14.61
CA VAL A 235 20.83 -7.68 15.22
C VAL A 235 19.50 -7.15 15.76
N LEU A 236 18.35 -7.58 15.19
CA LEU A 236 17.07 -6.95 15.47
C LEU A 236 16.34 -7.50 16.71
N GLY A 237 16.62 -8.71 17.20
CA GLY A 237 16.02 -9.25 18.44
C GLY A 237 14.48 -9.15 18.51
N ALA A 238 13.89 -9.29 19.71
CA ALA A 238 12.44 -9.20 19.91
C ALA A 238 11.89 -7.75 19.77
N VAL A 239 12.70 -6.75 20.12
CA VAL A 239 12.36 -5.32 20.00
C VAL A 239 12.26 -4.92 18.52
N GLY A 240 13.12 -5.45 17.66
CA GLY A 240 13.11 -5.16 16.22
C GLY A 240 11.90 -5.73 15.50
N GLY A 241 11.30 -6.84 15.96
CA GLY A 241 10.06 -7.36 15.37
C GLY A 241 8.88 -6.38 15.43
N ALA A 242 8.74 -5.66 16.56
CA ALA A 242 7.73 -4.61 16.71
C ALA A 242 8.03 -3.39 15.82
N THR A 243 9.28 -2.94 15.78
CA THR A 243 9.72 -1.83 14.92
C THR A 243 9.48 -2.12 13.44
N VAL A 244 9.85 -3.32 12.97
CA VAL A 244 9.62 -3.77 11.59
C VAL A 244 8.13 -3.74 11.25
N ASN A 245 7.28 -4.22 12.15
CA ASN A 245 5.83 -4.18 11.97
C ASN A 245 5.27 -2.77 11.88
N SER A 246 5.77 -1.83 12.69
CA SER A 246 5.39 -0.42 12.62
C SER A 246 5.81 0.22 11.28
N ILE A 247 7.02 -0.06 10.79
CA ILE A 247 7.49 0.45 9.49
C ILE A 247 6.67 -0.15 8.35
N PHE A 248 6.32 -1.43 8.44
CA PHE A 248 5.50 -2.12 7.45
C PHE A 248 4.08 -1.54 7.39
N MET A 249 3.47 -1.27 8.55
CA MET A 249 2.19 -0.56 8.64
C MET A 249 2.28 0.86 8.05
N ASP A 250 3.29 1.64 8.44
CA ASP A 250 3.49 3.00 7.94
C ASP A 250 3.69 3.03 6.42
N HIS A 251 4.40 2.05 5.87
CA HIS A 251 4.57 1.90 4.42
C HIS A 251 3.22 1.81 3.71
N PHE A 252 2.37 0.83 4.06
CA PHE A 252 1.08 0.67 3.38
C PHE A 252 0.08 1.78 3.69
N GLN A 253 0.13 2.41 4.86
CA GLN A 253 -0.67 3.60 5.13
C GLN A 253 -0.23 4.80 4.28
N SER A 254 1.08 4.97 4.05
CA SER A 254 1.59 6.01 3.16
C SER A 254 1.19 5.76 1.72
N MET A 255 1.29 4.52 1.24
CA MET A 255 0.79 4.12 -0.08
C MET A 255 -0.71 4.37 -0.23
N ALA A 256 -1.51 4.01 0.78
CA ALA A 256 -2.95 4.28 0.79
C ALA A 256 -3.25 5.77 0.70
N ARG A 257 -2.60 6.60 1.54
CA ARG A 257 -2.81 8.05 1.54
C ARG A 257 -2.51 8.65 0.17
N GLY A 258 -1.34 8.32 -0.40
CA GLY A 258 -0.99 8.79 -1.73
C GLY A 258 -1.97 8.32 -2.81
N HIS A 259 -2.32 7.03 -2.81
CA HIS A 259 -3.25 6.45 -3.78
C HIS A 259 -4.63 7.11 -3.74
N PHE A 260 -5.21 7.29 -2.54
CA PHE A 260 -6.54 7.87 -2.41
C PHE A 260 -6.55 9.39 -2.61
N ILE A 261 -5.47 10.12 -2.33
CA ILE A 261 -5.31 11.51 -2.77
C ILE A 261 -5.33 11.59 -4.30
N VAL A 262 -4.53 10.77 -4.99
CA VAL A 262 -4.52 10.74 -6.46
C VAL A 262 -5.91 10.44 -6.99
N ARG A 263 -6.59 9.40 -6.49
CA ARG A 263 -7.95 9.06 -6.93
C ARG A 263 -8.95 10.19 -6.70
N ARG A 264 -8.89 10.87 -5.55
CA ARG A 264 -9.76 12.03 -5.27
C ARG A 264 -9.50 13.15 -6.28
N LEU A 265 -8.23 13.47 -6.55
CA LEU A 265 -7.87 14.51 -7.52
C LEU A 265 -8.27 14.12 -8.94
N GLU A 266 -8.13 12.86 -9.34
CA GLU A 266 -8.55 12.37 -10.67
C GLU A 266 -10.06 12.47 -10.85
N ALA A 267 -10.84 12.25 -9.78
CA ALA A 267 -12.29 12.43 -9.81
C ALA A 267 -12.70 13.92 -9.97
N LEU A 268 -11.88 14.85 -9.47
CA LEU A 268 -12.15 16.30 -9.55
C LEU A 268 -11.66 16.93 -10.85
N HIS A 269 -10.49 16.53 -11.33
CA HIS A 269 -9.74 17.21 -12.40
C HIS A 269 -9.54 16.37 -13.66
N GLY A 270 -9.99 15.11 -13.62
CA GLY A 270 -9.78 14.12 -14.68
C GLY A 270 -8.44 13.38 -14.55
N PRO A 271 -8.38 12.12 -15.01
CA PRO A 271 -7.21 11.26 -14.84
C PRO A 271 -5.97 11.77 -15.59
N GLU A 272 -6.14 12.26 -16.81
CA GLU A 272 -5.02 12.72 -17.65
C GLU A 272 -4.34 13.96 -17.09
N THR A 273 -5.13 14.92 -16.59
CA THR A 273 -4.63 16.15 -15.94
C THR A 273 -3.74 15.80 -14.74
N VAL A 274 -4.25 14.96 -13.85
CA VAL A 274 -3.54 14.57 -12.62
C VAL A 274 -2.32 13.73 -12.94
N ARG A 275 -2.41 12.80 -13.90
CA ARG A 275 -1.28 11.98 -14.33
C ARG A 275 -0.14 12.82 -14.89
N THR A 276 -0.46 13.79 -15.75
CA THR A 276 0.55 14.68 -16.35
C THR A 276 1.28 15.47 -15.27
N ALA A 277 0.53 16.07 -14.34
CA ALA A 277 1.12 16.80 -13.22
C ALA A 277 1.92 15.88 -12.28
N TYR A 278 1.43 14.66 -12.02
CA TYR A 278 2.13 13.67 -11.21
C TYR A 278 3.50 13.33 -11.80
N GLN A 279 3.55 13.04 -13.10
CA GLN A 279 4.79 12.68 -13.80
C GLN A 279 5.79 13.83 -13.78
N ALA A 280 5.33 15.07 -13.97
CA ALA A 280 6.18 16.26 -13.86
C ALA A 280 6.77 16.40 -12.44
N ILE A 281 5.96 16.24 -11.40
CA ILE A 281 6.44 16.29 -10.00
C ILE A 281 7.40 15.14 -9.71
N ALA A 282 7.10 13.92 -10.16
CA ALA A 282 7.92 12.74 -9.92
C ALA A 282 9.31 12.90 -10.55
N ALA A 283 9.41 13.45 -11.77
CA ALA A 283 10.68 13.77 -12.41
C ALA A 283 11.49 14.79 -11.59
N LEU A 284 10.85 15.86 -11.11
CA LEU A 284 11.50 16.89 -10.29
C LEU A 284 11.99 16.40 -8.92
N LEU A 285 11.43 15.31 -8.40
CA LEU A 285 11.86 14.70 -7.13
C LEU A 285 12.95 13.65 -7.30
N ALA A 286 13.19 13.19 -8.53
CA ALA A 286 14.23 12.22 -8.86
C ALA A 286 15.60 12.88 -9.10
N ASP A 287 15.61 14.19 -9.41
CA ASP A 287 16.79 15.05 -9.56
C ASP A 287 17.28 15.61 -8.21
#